data_AF-A0A8J5NSS1-F1
#
_entry.id   AF-A0A8J5NSS1-F1
#
_cell.length_a   1.000
_cell.length_b   1.000
_cell.length_c   1.000
_cell.angle_alpha   90.00
_cell.angle_beta   90.00
_cell.angle_gamma   90.00
#
_symmetry.space_group_name_H-M   'P 1'
#
loop_
_entity.id
_entity.type
_entity.pdbx_description
1 polymer ?
#
loop_
_entity_poly.entity_id
_entity_poly.type
_entity_poly.pdbx_seq_one_letter_code
_entity_poly.pdbx_strand_id
1 'polypeptide(L)'
;MSSIRIQNTTAVIEWDVDDTTRSLATPDPINSTIQFTLRLDAPTTKGQRGALFEVMVPVRFKDRGKHASIYLRLSPLFISSFAFTIKTEPSDDIKTTFSNAVTCLDLTLEKPIAFLAPRYVQMPVTAARLRSGAVLDALRELSRARRMRIYVSEEVITAAQLTLIQDAISQRTLEPLSGPDTDISRMFGGLGGKPVHLSLPETVPALPTYDDAAALPPPAPPLERKRPRSDSDNDGDGDKGSSRLWTKVLQLESIIMTYVEKPRAQVNVGVEELRTENTQLRERVACLEDKVLTLQNKNEELERDMAILEQANKGRDEEEDTQLISISEDIESLASRVDWIERGKDDEAFADKIKGVIFDELATRVAGG
;
A
#
# COMPACT_ATOMS: atom_id res chain seq x y z
N MET A 1 -25.32 -4.39 0.27
CA MET A 1 -24.29 -5.45 0.18
C MET A 1 -23.00 -4.90 0.75
N SER A 2 -22.37 -5.59 1.69
CA SER A 2 -21.28 -5.06 2.51
C SER A 2 -19.90 -5.15 1.85
N SER A 3 -19.09 -4.12 2.07
CA SER A 3 -17.62 -4.15 1.93
C SER A 3 -16.97 -4.64 3.23
N ILE A 4 -15.79 -5.24 3.13
CA ILE A 4 -14.99 -5.70 4.28
C ILE A 4 -13.67 -4.95 4.27
N ARG A 5 -13.27 -4.40 5.42
CA ARG A 5 -12.00 -3.69 5.56
C ARG A 5 -11.34 -4.05 6.89
N ILE A 6 -10.25 -4.80 6.80
CA ILE A 6 -9.36 -5.15 7.90
C ILE A 6 -8.00 -4.60 7.55
N GLN A 7 -7.43 -3.80 8.43
CA GLN A 7 -6.14 -3.17 8.21
C GLN A 7 -5.18 -3.52 9.35
N ASN A 8 -4.02 -4.02 8.97
CA ASN A 8 -2.86 -4.20 9.85
C ASN A 8 -3.15 -4.98 11.15
N THR A 9 -4.02 -6.00 11.08
CA THR A 9 -4.24 -6.88 12.24
C THR A 9 -3.04 -7.78 12.45
N THR A 10 -2.69 -8.09 13.70
CA THR A 10 -1.65 -9.09 13.99
C THR A 10 -1.99 -10.43 13.35
N ALA A 11 -1.00 -11.08 12.75
CA ALA A 11 -1.14 -12.35 12.06
C ALA A 11 0.03 -13.30 12.32
N VAL A 12 -0.23 -14.60 12.18
CA VAL A 12 0.79 -15.67 12.13
C VAL A 12 0.57 -16.46 10.85
N ILE A 13 1.66 -16.85 10.17
CA ILE A 13 1.59 -17.63 8.93
C ILE A 13 2.08 -19.05 9.23
N GLU A 14 1.35 -20.06 8.77
CA GLU A 14 1.84 -21.44 8.71
C GLU A 14 1.77 -21.97 7.27
N TRP A 15 2.68 -22.87 6.93
CA TRP A 15 2.68 -23.59 5.66
C TRP A 15 3.31 -24.98 5.85
N ASP A 16 3.02 -25.89 4.93
CA ASP A 16 3.55 -27.26 4.98
C ASP A 16 4.74 -27.37 4.02
N VAL A 17 5.86 -27.94 4.51
CA VAL A 17 7.06 -28.26 3.72
C VAL A 17 7.48 -29.68 4.07
N ASP A 18 7.53 -30.58 3.09
CA ASP A 18 7.99 -31.97 3.25
C ASP A 18 7.35 -32.67 4.48
N ASP A 19 6.02 -32.64 4.54
CA ASP A 19 5.19 -33.18 5.64
C ASP A 19 5.43 -32.56 7.03
N THR A 20 6.19 -31.46 7.10
CA THR A 20 6.45 -30.70 8.31
C THR A 20 5.75 -29.35 8.26
N THR A 21 4.92 -29.06 9.26
CA THR A 21 4.32 -27.73 9.43
C THR A 21 5.38 -26.74 9.88
N ARG A 22 5.58 -25.68 9.10
CA ARG A 22 6.41 -24.52 9.44
C ARG A 22 5.52 -23.35 9.83
N SER A 23 6.01 -22.53 10.75
CA SER A 23 5.31 -21.35 11.24
C SER A 23 6.24 -20.12 11.19
N LEU A 24 5.63 -18.96 10.96
CA LEU A 24 6.28 -17.67 11.08
C LEU A 24 5.42 -16.79 11.99
N ALA A 25 5.75 -16.84 13.29
CA ALA A 25 5.12 -16.03 14.33
C ALA A 25 6.00 -14.87 14.80
N THR A 26 7.33 -15.02 14.74
CA THR A 26 8.27 -14.04 15.28
C THR A 26 8.98 -13.24 14.18
N PRO A 27 8.73 -11.92 14.06
CA PRO A 27 9.42 -11.08 13.09
C PRO A 27 10.75 -10.52 13.63
N ASP A 28 11.46 -9.73 12.80
CA ASP A 28 12.59 -8.90 13.24
C ASP A 28 12.27 -7.42 12.96
N PRO A 29 12.14 -6.57 13.99
CA PRO A 29 12.46 -6.81 15.40
C PRO A 29 11.38 -7.60 16.16
N ILE A 30 11.78 -8.22 17.28
CA ILE A 30 10.90 -9.07 18.13
C ILE A 30 9.69 -8.29 18.67
N ASN A 31 9.84 -6.99 18.91
CA ASN A 31 8.77 -6.13 19.41
C ASN A 31 7.80 -5.65 18.31
N SER A 32 8.01 -6.05 17.07
CA SER A 32 7.06 -5.81 15.98
C SER A 32 6.14 -7.02 15.81
N THR A 33 5.06 -6.83 15.06
CA THR A 33 4.15 -7.92 14.68
C THR A 33 4.12 -8.11 13.17
N ILE A 34 3.85 -9.34 12.74
CA ILE A 34 3.44 -9.62 11.37
C ILE A 34 1.99 -9.15 11.23
N GLN A 35 1.67 -8.46 10.15
CA GLN A 35 0.37 -7.83 9.98
C GLN A 35 -0.35 -8.36 8.74
N PHE A 36 -1.65 -8.58 8.85
CA PHE A 36 -2.53 -8.95 7.75
C PHE A 36 -3.49 -7.81 7.42
N THR A 37 -3.68 -7.57 6.13
CA THR A 37 -4.63 -6.62 5.57
C THR A 37 -5.51 -7.34 4.56
N LEU A 38 -6.81 -7.18 4.76
CA LEU A 38 -7.84 -7.70 3.86
C LEU A 38 -8.80 -6.57 3.50
N ARG A 39 -8.95 -6.31 2.21
CA ARG A 39 -9.98 -5.41 1.69
C ARG A 39 -10.82 -6.15 0.68
N LEU A 40 -12.13 -6.00 0.81
CA LEU A 40 -13.10 -6.49 -0.15
C LEU A 40 -14.13 -5.38 -0.39
N ASP A 41 -14.22 -4.91 -1.62
CA ASP A 41 -15.16 -3.87 -1.98
C ASP A 41 -16.59 -4.41 -2.13
N ALA A 42 -17.54 -3.48 -2.16
CA ALA A 42 -18.90 -3.79 -2.56
C ALA A 42 -18.91 -4.33 -4.01
N PRO A 43 -19.86 -5.21 -4.36
CA PRO A 43 -19.94 -5.74 -5.71
C PRO A 43 -20.29 -4.62 -6.69
N THR A 44 -19.61 -4.61 -7.82
CA THR A 44 -19.89 -3.73 -8.96
C THR A 44 -21.20 -4.14 -9.64
N THR A 45 -21.69 -3.33 -10.57
CA THR A 45 -22.85 -3.65 -11.42
C THR A 45 -22.68 -4.94 -12.22
N LYS A 46 -21.44 -5.40 -12.43
CA LYS A 46 -21.10 -6.66 -13.09
C LYS A 46 -20.98 -7.85 -12.12
N GLY A 47 -21.27 -7.65 -10.83
CA GLY A 47 -21.13 -8.67 -9.79
C GLY A 47 -19.70 -8.93 -9.31
N GLN A 48 -18.69 -8.27 -9.91
CA GLN A 48 -17.29 -8.39 -9.52
C GLN A 48 -16.98 -7.56 -8.27
N ARG A 49 -16.05 -8.03 -7.44
CA ARG A 49 -15.59 -7.35 -6.22
C ARG A 49 -14.08 -7.13 -6.28
N GLY A 50 -13.65 -5.89 -6.04
CA GLY A 50 -12.24 -5.59 -5.81
C GLY A 50 -11.76 -6.21 -4.50
N ALA A 51 -10.64 -6.93 -4.52
CA ALA A 51 -10.07 -7.59 -3.36
C ALA A 51 -8.55 -7.38 -3.24
N LEU A 52 -8.09 -7.21 -2.00
CA LEU A 52 -6.67 -7.13 -1.63
C LEU A 52 -6.42 -8.04 -0.42
N PHE A 53 -5.47 -8.95 -0.58
CA PHE A 53 -4.97 -9.82 0.47
C PHE A 53 -3.47 -9.57 0.61
N GLU A 54 -3.04 -9.09 1.76
CA GLU A 54 -1.66 -8.68 1.97
C GLU A 54 -1.15 -9.02 3.37
N VAL A 55 0.05 -9.58 3.46
CA VAL A 55 0.75 -9.82 4.73
C VAL A 55 2.04 -9.02 4.76
N MET A 56 2.22 -8.18 5.77
CA MET A 56 3.45 -7.45 6.03
C MET A 56 4.30 -8.18 7.06
N VAL A 57 5.53 -8.51 6.69
CA VAL A 57 6.51 -9.19 7.54
C VAL A 57 7.69 -8.24 7.82
N PRO A 58 7.86 -7.76 9.06
CA PRO A 58 9.00 -6.93 9.44
C PRO A 58 10.33 -7.69 9.31
N VAL A 59 11.32 -7.04 8.70
CA VAL A 59 12.68 -7.56 8.51
C VAL A 59 13.69 -6.42 8.40
N ARG A 60 14.94 -6.66 8.82
CA ARG A 60 16.05 -5.71 8.62
C ARG A 60 16.96 -6.16 7.48
N PHE A 61 17.01 -5.34 6.44
CA PHE A 61 17.89 -5.56 5.28
C PHE A 61 19.30 -5.03 5.54
N LYS A 62 20.29 -5.66 4.92
CA LYS A 62 21.70 -5.23 5.00
C LYS A 62 21.92 -3.83 4.42
N ASP A 63 21.21 -3.47 3.34
CA ASP A 63 21.39 -2.21 2.61
C ASP A 63 21.05 -0.95 3.43
N ARG A 64 20.06 -1.06 4.32
CA ARG A 64 19.64 0.00 5.24
C ARG A 64 19.29 -0.65 6.57
N GLY A 65 20.10 -0.41 7.60
CA GLY A 65 19.89 -0.92 8.96
C GLY A 65 18.66 -0.34 9.69
N LYS A 66 17.77 0.39 9.01
CA LYS A 66 16.48 0.87 9.56
C LYS A 66 15.43 -0.23 9.45
N HIS A 67 14.37 -0.14 10.26
CA HIS A 67 13.22 -1.04 10.20
C HIS A 67 12.60 -1.01 8.80
N ALA A 68 12.42 -2.18 8.21
CA ALA A 68 11.77 -2.35 6.92
C ALA A 68 10.82 -3.55 6.98
N SER A 69 10.16 -3.84 5.86
CA SER A 69 9.23 -4.95 5.75
C SER A 69 9.28 -5.58 4.35
N ILE A 70 8.88 -6.84 4.28
CA ILE A 70 8.50 -7.51 3.03
C ILE A 70 6.98 -7.65 3.04
N TYR A 71 6.36 -7.37 1.91
CA TYR A 71 4.92 -7.59 1.73
C TYR A 71 4.70 -8.83 0.87
N LEU A 72 3.84 -9.72 1.33
CA LEU A 72 3.32 -10.85 0.57
C LEU A 72 1.98 -10.40 0.01
N ARG A 73 1.89 -10.22 -1.30
CA ARG A 73 0.65 -9.81 -1.95
C ARG A 73 0.05 -10.99 -2.69
N LEU A 74 -1.15 -11.37 -2.27
CA LEU A 74 -1.88 -12.51 -2.81
C LEU A 74 -2.89 -11.98 -3.82
N SER A 75 -2.73 -12.37 -5.08
CA SER A 75 -3.71 -12.03 -6.10
C SER A 75 -4.96 -12.87 -5.85
N PRO A 76 -6.15 -12.26 -5.74
CA PRO A 76 -7.39 -13.01 -5.57
C PRO A 76 -7.65 -13.99 -6.74
N LEU A 77 -7.15 -13.66 -7.93
CA LEU A 77 -7.24 -14.50 -9.13
C LEU A 77 -6.47 -15.82 -9.02
N PHE A 78 -5.50 -15.90 -8.11
CA PHE A 78 -4.67 -17.09 -7.94
C PHE A 78 -5.11 -17.95 -6.75
N ILE A 79 -6.15 -17.55 -6.01
CA ILE A 79 -6.68 -18.35 -4.89
C ILE A 79 -7.63 -19.40 -5.47
N SER A 80 -7.21 -20.67 -5.44
CA SER A 80 -8.04 -21.79 -5.93
C SER A 80 -9.08 -22.24 -4.92
N SER A 81 -8.76 -22.15 -3.63
CA SER A 81 -9.67 -22.54 -2.55
C SER A 81 -9.42 -21.69 -1.31
N PHE A 82 -10.50 -21.45 -0.57
CA PHE A 82 -10.48 -20.78 0.72
C PHE A 82 -11.38 -21.52 1.69
N ALA A 83 -10.86 -21.83 2.86
CA ALA A 83 -11.62 -22.38 3.98
C ALA A 83 -11.24 -21.61 5.25
N PHE A 84 -12.17 -21.58 6.21
CA PHE A 84 -11.89 -20.97 7.50
C PHE A 84 -12.33 -21.88 8.64
N THR A 85 -11.58 -21.84 9.74
CA THR A 85 -11.91 -22.56 10.97
C THR A 85 -11.58 -21.70 12.17
N ILE A 86 -12.40 -21.76 13.22
CA ILE A 86 -12.12 -21.11 14.49
C ILE A 86 -11.39 -22.13 15.36
N LYS A 87 -10.20 -21.77 15.84
CA LYS A 87 -9.41 -22.61 16.75
C LYS A 87 -9.37 -21.96 18.12
N THR A 88 -9.99 -22.62 19.09
CA THR A 88 -9.95 -22.25 20.51
C THR A 88 -8.63 -22.65 21.18
N GLU A 89 -7.97 -23.71 20.68
CA GLU A 89 -6.67 -24.17 21.16
C GLU A 89 -5.66 -24.24 20.01
N PRO A 90 -4.94 -23.16 19.69
CA PRO A 90 -3.98 -23.16 18.60
C PRO A 90 -2.63 -23.80 19.01
N SER A 91 -1.73 -24.01 18.05
CA SER A 91 -0.38 -24.54 18.29
C SER A 91 0.44 -23.62 19.21
N ASP A 92 1.49 -24.15 19.84
CA ASP A 92 2.29 -23.39 20.82
C ASP A 92 2.89 -22.11 20.22
N ASP A 93 3.34 -22.15 18.97
CA ASP A 93 3.85 -20.97 18.25
C ASP A 93 2.79 -19.87 18.11
N ILE A 94 1.55 -20.24 17.82
CA ILE A 94 0.44 -19.28 17.67
C ILE A 94 0.03 -18.73 19.05
N LYS A 95 0.04 -19.57 20.10
CA LYS A 95 -0.25 -19.17 21.48
C LYS A 95 0.75 -18.12 22.01
N THR A 96 1.98 -18.08 21.48
CA THR A 96 2.92 -17.01 21.82
C THR A 96 2.45 -15.63 21.37
N THR A 97 1.63 -15.57 20.32
CA THR A 97 1.17 -14.33 19.69
C THR A 97 -0.27 -13.99 20.06
N PHE A 98 -1.14 -14.98 20.21
CA PHE A 98 -2.55 -14.80 20.54
C PHE A 98 -2.89 -15.50 21.85
N SER A 99 -3.50 -14.74 22.78
CA SER A 99 -3.97 -15.27 24.07
C SER A 99 -5.37 -15.88 24.01
N ASN A 100 -6.11 -15.61 22.93
CA ASN A 100 -7.51 -15.98 22.75
C ASN A 100 -7.68 -16.91 21.54
N ALA A 101 -8.93 -17.28 21.27
CA ALA A 101 -9.31 -18.01 20.06
C ALA A 101 -8.91 -17.24 18.78
N VAL A 102 -8.54 -18.00 17.76
CA VAL A 102 -8.03 -17.48 16.49
C VAL A 102 -8.83 -18.02 15.32
N THR A 103 -9.02 -17.19 14.30
CA THR A 103 -9.53 -17.63 13.00
C THR A 103 -8.36 -18.05 12.13
N CYS A 104 -8.39 -19.31 11.68
CA CYS A 104 -7.50 -19.84 10.67
C CYS A 104 -8.11 -19.61 9.28
N LEU A 105 -7.41 -18.87 8.43
CA LEU A 105 -7.71 -18.68 7.01
C LEU A 105 -6.82 -19.62 6.21
N ASP A 106 -7.38 -20.71 5.68
CA ASP A 106 -6.65 -21.71 4.88
C ASP A 106 -6.82 -21.39 3.39
N LEU A 107 -5.70 -21.08 2.74
CA LEU A 107 -5.66 -20.65 1.35
C LEU A 107 -4.81 -21.61 0.52
N THR A 108 -5.34 -22.02 -0.63
CA THR A 108 -4.58 -22.73 -1.67
C THR A 108 -4.44 -21.83 -2.89
N LEU A 109 -3.22 -21.77 -3.46
CA LEU A 109 -2.84 -20.88 -4.54
C LEU A 109 -2.41 -21.65 -5.80
N GLU A 110 -2.93 -21.25 -6.96
CA GLU A 110 -2.55 -21.79 -8.27
C GLU A 110 -1.16 -21.28 -8.72
N LYS A 111 -0.74 -20.10 -8.24
CA LYS A 111 0.56 -19.48 -8.53
C LYS A 111 1.34 -19.18 -7.25
N PRO A 112 2.69 -19.13 -7.31
CA PRO A 112 3.50 -18.76 -6.15
C PRO A 112 3.15 -17.36 -5.63
N ILE A 113 3.41 -17.14 -4.35
CA ILE A 113 3.18 -15.86 -3.68
C ILE A 113 4.11 -14.79 -4.25
N ALA A 114 3.57 -13.60 -4.52
CA ALA A 114 4.37 -12.44 -4.91
C ALA A 114 4.93 -11.73 -3.66
N PHE A 115 6.25 -11.59 -3.60
CA PHE A 115 6.92 -10.84 -2.55
C PHE A 115 7.32 -9.46 -3.07
N LEU A 116 7.09 -8.44 -2.26
CA LEU A 116 7.43 -7.05 -2.55
C LEU A 116 8.41 -6.56 -1.49
N ALA A 117 9.53 -6.00 -1.92
CA ALA A 117 10.51 -5.35 -1.06
C ALA A 117 10.71 -3.89 -1.48
N PRO A 118 11.25 -3.03 -0.60
CA PRO A 118 11.60 -1.67 -0.98
C PRO A 118 12.57 -1.63 -2.16
N ARG A 119 12.40 -0.65 -3.05
CA ARG A 119 13.19 -0.54 -4.29
C ARG A 119 14.70 -0.42 -4.05
N TYR A 120 15.09 0.20 -2.93
CA TYR A 120 16.47 0.41 -2.51
C TYR A 120 17.20 -0.88 -2.04
N VAL A 121 16.48 -1.96 -1.74
CA VAL A 121 17.09 -3.22 -1.29
C VAL A 121 17.81 -3.86 -2.47
N GLN A 122 19.09 -4.22 -2.34
CA GLN A 122 19.84 -4.84 -3.42
C GLN A 122 19.46 -6.32 -3.59
N MET A 123 19.65 -6.86 -4.79
CA MET A 123 19.44 -8.27 -5.08
C MET A 123 20.79 -8.99 -5.08
N PRO A 124 20.90 -10.19 -4.50
CA PRO A 124 19.87 -10.91 -3.75
C PRO A 124 19.55 -10.24 -2.40
N VAL A 125 18.31 -10.41 -1.93
CA VAL A 125 17.89 -9.84 -0.64
C VAL A 125 18.70 -10.47 0.49
N THR A 126 19.41 -9.63 1.23
CA THR A 126 20.27 -10.04 2.35
C THR A 126 19.83 -9.41 3.67
N ALA A 127 19.88 -10.22 4.72
CA ALA A 127 19.56 -9.78 6.08
C ALA A 127 20.72 -9.01 6.71
N ALA A 128 20.41 -8.02 7.54
CA ALA A 128 21.41 -7.30 8.34
C ALA A 128 21.89 -8.11 9.55
N ARG A 129 21.10 -9.06 10.04
CA ARG A 129 21.32 -9.80 11.29
C ARG A 129 20.78 -11.23 11.20
N LEU A 130 21.27 -12.11 12.07
CA LEU A 130 20.92 -13.53 12.10
C LEU A 130 19.41 -13.78 12.16
N ARG A 131 18.67 -13.02 12.99
CA ARG A 131 17.21 -13.16 13.11
C ARG A 131 16.46 -12.79 11.83
N SER A 132 16.80 -11.64 11.23
CA SER A 132 16.30 -11.30 9.89
C SER A 132 16.67 -12.36 8.85
N GLY A 133 17.83 -13.01 9.00
CA GLY A 133 18.24 -14.16 8.18
C GLY A 133 17.23 -15.30 8.28
N ALA A 134 16.91 -15.72 9.51
CA ALA A 134 15.91 -16.76 9.76
C ALA A 134 14.52 -16.39 9.23
N VAL A 135 14.10 -15.12 9.35
CA VAL A 135 12.83 -14.65 8.75
C VAL A 135 12.89 -14.74 7.22
N LEU A 136 13.98 -14.30 6.59
CA LEU A 136 14.12 -14.42 5.13
C LEU A 136 14.16 -15.88 4.68
N ASP A 137 14.81 -16.77 5.41
CA ASP A 137 14.83 -18.21 5.11
C ASP A 137 13.44 -18.82 5.18
N ALA A 138 12.66 -18.48 6.21
CA ALA A 138 11.25 -18.86 6.31
C ALA A 138 10.43 -18.34 5.13
N LEU A 139 10.63 -17.08 4.70
CA LEU A 139 9.95 -16.54 3.53
C LEU A 139 10.39 -17.19 2.21
N ARG A 140 11.66 -17.63 2.11
CA ARG A 140 12.16 -18.41 0.97
C ARG A 140 11.48 -19.77 0.89
N GLU A 141 11.30 -20.45 2.00
CA GLU A 141 10.54 -21.69 2.07
C GLU A 141 9.08 -21.47 1.68
N LEU A 142 8.43 -20.48 2.30
CA LEU A 142 7.04 -20.11 2.02
C LEU A 142 6.82 -19.74 0.54
N SER A 143 7.81 -19.18 -0.14
CA SER A 143 7.71 -18.83 -1.57
C SER A 143 7.47 -20.04 -2.48
N ARG A 144 7.83 -21.25 -2.02
CA ARG A 144 7.60 -22.52 -2.73
C ARG A 144 6.26 -23.14 -2.37
N ALA A 145 5.69 -22.79 -1.23
CA ALA A 145 4.44 -23.34 -0.75
C ALA A 145 3.25 -22.85 -1.60
N ARG A 146 2.30 -23.76 -1.83
CA ARG A 146 1.03 -23.46 -2.52
C ARG A 146 -0.16 -23.40 -1.59
N ARG A 147 -0.03 -24.01 -0.40
CA ARG A 147 -1.02 -23.96 0.67
C ARG A 147 -0.41 -23.24 1.85
N MET A 148 -1.17 -22.33 2.43
CA MET A 148 -0.77 -21.61 3.64
C MET A 148 -1.99 -21.31 4.50
N ARG A 149 -1.74 -21.14 5.79
CA ARG A 149 -2.74 -20.81 6.79
C ARG A 149 -2.35 -19.49 7.43
N ILE A 150 -3.24 -18.51 7.39
CA ILE A 150 -3.06 -17.21 8.06
C ILE A 150 -3.96 -17.20 9.28
N TYR A 151 -3.38 -17.02 10.46
CA TYR A 151 -4.10 -16.92 11.72
C TYR A 151 -4.25 -15.46 12.13
N VAL A 152 -5.47 -15.07 12.47
CA VAL A 152 -5.83 -13.76 13.01
C VAL A 152 -6.71 -13.92 14.24
N SER A 153 -6.88 -12.87 15.04
CA SER A 153 -7.83 -12.90 16.16
C SER A 153 -9.26 -13.12 15.65
N GLU A 154 -10.04 -13.94 16.36
CA GLU A 154 -11.43 -14.28 16.00
C GLU A 154 -12.33 -13.03 15.87
N GLU A 155 -12.07 -12.02 16.70
CA GLU A 155 -12.88 -10.79 16.77
C GLU A 155 -12.74 -9.91 15.51
N VAL A 156 -11.75 -10.18 14.66
CA VAL A 156 -11.40 -9.32 13.52
C VAL A 156 -12.30 -9.56 12.32
N ILE A 157 -12.75 -10.81 12.11
CA ILE A 157 -13.54 -11.19 10.93
C ILE A 157 -14.74 -12.03 11.36
N THR A 158 -15.94 -11.51 11.13
CA THR A 158 -17.17 -12.24 11.45
C THR A 158 -17.37 -13.46 10.55
N ALA A 159 -18.06 -14.49 11.05
CA ALA A 159 -18.38 -15.68 10.27
C ALA A 159 -19.13 -15.35 8.96
N ALA A 160 -20.07 -14.41 8.99
CA ALA A 160 -20.82 -13.97 7.80
C ALA A 160 -19.90 -13.33 6.73
N GLN A 161 -18.88 -12.57 7.16
CA GLN A 161 -17.88 -12.01 6.26
C GLN A 161 -16.96 -13.09 5.67
N LEU A 162 -16.58 -14.09 6.45
CA LEU A 162 -15.79 -15.23 6.00
C LEU A 162 -16.53 -16.07 4.97
N THR A 163 -17.82 -16.35 5.19
CA THR A 163 -18.68 -17.02 4.21
C THR A 163 -18.77 -16.21 2.92
N LEU A 164 -18.93 -14.88 3.01
CA LEU A 164 -18.98 -14.00 1.83
C LEU A 164 -17.67 -14.10 1.01
N ILE A 165 -16.51 -14.10 1.67
CA ILE A 165 -15.21 -14.26 1.00
C ILE A 165 -15.11 -15.64 0.34
N GLN A 166 -15.51 -16.70 1.05
CA GLN A 166 -15.51 -18.06 0.54
C GLN A 166 -16.39 -18.20 -0.72
N ASP A 167 -17.59 -17.64 -0.70
CA ASP A 167 -18.51 -17.65 -1.84
C ASP A 167 -17.93 -16.87 -3.03
N ALA A 168 -17.36 -15.70 -2.79
CA ALA A 168 -16.79 -14.88 -3.85
C ALA A 168 -15.57 -15.55 -4.51
N ILE A 169 -14.74 -16.25 -3.74
CA ILE A 169 -13.63 -17.06 -4.27
C ILE A 169 -14.17 -18.25 -5.06
N SER A 170 -15.15 -18.97 -4.52
CA SER A 170 -15.75 -20.15 -5.18
C SER A 170 -16.43 -19.80 -6.49
N GLN A 171 -17.07 -18.63 -6.56
CA GLN A 171 -17.73 -18.12 -7.77
C GLN A 171 -16.76 -17.39 -8.73
N ARG A 172 -15.47 -17.24 -8.36
CA ARG A 172 -14.47 -16.48 -9.11
C ARG A 172 -14.94 -15.05 -9.47
N THR A 173 -15.57 -14.37 -8.51
CA THR A 173 -16.08 -12.99 -8.65
C THR A 173 -15.16 -11.94 -8.03
N LEU A 174 -13.92 -12.31 -7.71
CA LEU A 174 -12.91 -11.40 -7.15
C LEU A 174 -11.95 -10.91 -8.22
N GLU A 175 -11.74 -9.60 -8.26
CA GLU A 175 -10.72 -8.94 -9.07
C GLU A 175 -9.67 -8.26 -8.18
N PRO A 176 -8.41 -8.16 -8.62
CA PRO A 176 -7.40 -7.42 -7.87
C PRO A 176 -7.82 -5.96 -7.68
N LEU A 177 -7.74 -5.48 -6.44
CA LEU A 177 -8.07 -4.10 -6.11
C LEU A 177 -7.19 -3.11 -6.89
N SER A 178 -7.82 -2.22 -7.64
CA SER A 178 -7.15 -1.17 -8.42
C SER A 178 -7.33 0.18 -7.74
N GLY A 179 -6.23 0.87 -7.43
CA GLY A 179 -6.30 2.19 -6.81
C GLY A 179 -4.95 2.70 -6.32
N PRO A 180 -4.92 3.94 -5.79
CA PRO A 180 -3.69 4.54 -5.27
C PRO A 180 -3.05 3.74 -4.13
N ASP A 181 -3.88 3.05 -3.32
CA ASP A 181 -3.42 2.23 -2.19
C ASP A 181 -2.76 0.92 -2.63
N THR A 182 -2.99 0.47 -3.87
CA THR A 182 -2.37 -0.74 -4.42
C THR A 182 -1.18 -0.45 -5.33
N ASP A 183 -0.89 0.82 -5.62
CA ASP A 183 0.27 1.23 -6.41
C ASP A 183 1.58 0.92 -5.68
N ILE A 184 2.33 -0.02 -6.25
CA ILE A 184 3.63 -0.48 -5.75
C ILE A 184 4.61 0.70 -5.64
N SER A 185 4.51 1.70 -6.52
CA SER A 185 5.38 2.89 -6.53
C SER A 185 5.21 3.78 -5.30
N ARG A 186 4.05 3.70 -4.63
CA ARG A 186 3.74 4.49 -3.43
C ARG A 186 4.02 3.74 -2.12
N MET A 187 4.32 2.44 -2.20
CA MET A 187 4.66 1.63 -1.03
C MET A 187 5.94 2.12 -0.33
N PHE A 188 6.13 1.66 0.91
CA PHE A 188 7.32 1.96 1.73
C PHE A 188 7.55 3.45 1.97
N GLY A 189 6.47 4.19 2.28
CA GLY A 189 6.53 5.64 2.54
C GLY A 189 6.88 6.47 1.31
N GLY A 190 6.49 6.00 0.11
CA GLY A 190 6.80 6.65 -1.17
C GLY A 190 8.17 6.33 -1.76
N LEU A 191 8.94 5.42 -1.14
CA LEU A 191 10.21 4.95 -1.71
C LEU A 191 10.01 3.93 -2.85
N GLY A 192 8.80 3.42 -2.99
CA GLY A 192 8.42 2.45 -3.99
C GLY A 192 8.86 1.03 -3.65
N GLY A 193 8.03 0.08 -4.02
CA GLY A 193 8.30 -1.34 -3.96
C GLY A 193 8.83 -1.89 -5.28
N LYS A 194 9.34 -3.11 -5.22
CA LYS A 194 9.63 -3.94 -6.39
C LYS A 194 9.32 -5.40 -6.07
N PRO A 195 8.88 -6.20 -7.07
CA PRO A 195 8.77 -7.64 -6.90
C PRO A 195 10.15 -8.25 -6.66
N VAL A 196 10.20 -9.21 -5.76
CA VAL A 196 11.41 -9.94 -5.40
C VAL A 196 11.14 -11.44 -5.51
N HIS A 197 12.06 -12.12 -6.18
CA HIS A 197 12.16 -13.58 -6.11
C HIS A 197 13.14 -13.93 -4.99
N LEU A 198 12.61 -14.50 -3.91
CA LEU A 198 13.42 -14.91 -2.75
C LEU A 198 14.17 -16.22 -3.00
N SER A 199 13.73 -17.02 -3.98
CA SER A 199 14.38 -18.25 -4.41
C SER A 199 15.86 -18.02 -4.71
N LEU A 200 16.74 -18.85 -4.14
CA LEU A 200 18.13 -18.92 -4.60
C LEU A 200 18.16 -19.40 -6.06
N PRO A 201 19.07 -18.87 -6.90
CA PRO A 201 19.39 -19.53 -8.17
C PRO A 201 19.80 -20.99 -7.89
N GLU A 202 19.24 -21.94 -8.62
CA GLU A 202 19.53 -23.38 -8.56
C GLU A 202 20.98 -23.76 -8.97
N THR A 203 21.92 -22.83 -8.89
CA THR A 203 23.31 -23.06 -9.29
C THR A 203 24.24 -22.45 -8.27
N VAL A 204 24.27 -23.07 -7.08
CA VAL A 204 25.51 -23.08 -6.31
C VAL A 204 26.31 -24.24 -6.89
N PRO A 205 27.40 -24.03 -7.64
CA PRO A 205 28.33 -25.11 -7.91
C PRO A 205 28.74 -25.65 -6.54
N ALA A 206 28.62 -26.98 -6.36
CA ALA A 206 28.94 -27.66 -5.14
C ALA A 206 30.17 -27.03 -4.49
N LEU A 207 30.04 -26.60 -3.23
CA LEU A 207 31.17 -26.21 -2.41
C LEU A 207 32.23 -27.32 -2.57
N PRO A 208 33.50 -27.01 -2.89
CA PRO A 208 34.51 -28.03 -2.96
C PRO A 208 34.56 -28.72 -1.61
N THR A 209 34.26 -30.02 -1.60
CA THR A 209 34.43 -30.90 -0.45
C THR A 209 35.92 -30.87 -0.11
N TYR A 210 36.31 -30.12 0.92
CA TYR A 210 37.65 -30.20 1.50
C TYR A 210 37.72 -31.42 2.43
N ASP A 211 37.57 -32.61 1.85
CA ASP A 211 38.11 -33.84 2.45
C ASP A 211 39.53 -34.00 1.92
N ASP A 212 40.44 -33.20 2.47
CA ASP A 212 41.86 -33.52 2.62
C ASP A 212 42.58 -32.37 3.34
N ALA A 213 42.27 -32.22 4.63
CA ALA A 213 43.17 -31.57 5.56
C ALA A 213 43.83 -32.66 6.41
N ALA A 214 44.88 -33.25 5.85
CA ALA A 214 45.78 -34.13 6.58
C ALA A 214 46.35 -33.41 7.81
N ALA A 215 46.27 -34.11 8.95
CA ALA A 215 47.06 -33.96 10.17
C ALA A 215 47.13 -32.55 10.81
N LEU A 216 46.25 -32.30 11.77
CA LEU A 216 46.54 -31.38 12.88
C LEU A 216 47.67 -31.98 13.74
N PRO A 217 48.80 -31.28 13.98
CA PRO A 217 49.78 -31.71 14.97
C PRO A 217 49.21 -31.55 16.39
N PRO A 218 49.61 -32.42 17.34
CA PRO A 218 49.03 -32.45 18.68
C PRO A 218 49.35 -31.18 19.50
N PRO A 219 48.51 -30.82 20.48
CA PRO A 219 48.66 -29.60 21.26
C PRO A 219 49.91 -29.66 22.16
N ALA A 220 50.71 -28.60 22.13
CA ALA A 220 51.88 -28.43 23.01
C ALA A 220 51.45 -28.23 24.48
N PRO A 221 52.25 -28.71 25.46
CA PRO A 221 51.88 -28.67 26.87
C PRO A 221 52.00 -27.25 27.47
N PRO A 222 51.28 -26.94 28.57
CA PRO A 222 51.27 -25.60 29.17
C PRO A 222 52.60 -25.29 29.87
N LEU A 223 53.21 -24.15 29.53
CA LEU A 223 54.37 -23.60 30.24
C LEU A 223 53.97 -23.10 31.63
N GLU A 224 54.48 -23.76 32.67
CA GLU A 224 54.38 -23.32 34.06
C GLU A 224 55.04 -21.94 34.25
N ARG A 225 54.24 -20.93 34.57
CA ARG A 225 54.76 -19.62 35.00
C ARG A 225 55.22 -19.71 36.45
N LYS A 226 56.54 -19.63 36.60
CA LYS A 226 57.30 -19.47 37.85
C LYS A 226 56.69 -18.39 38.76
N ARG A 227 56.46 -18.75 40.03
CA ARG A 227 56.26 -17.79 41.13
C ARG A 227 57.55 -16.98 41.34
N PRO A 228 57.48 -15.67 41.57
CA PRO A 228 58.52 -14.95 42.29
C PRO A 228 58.15 -14.88 43.78
N ARG A 229 59.05 -15.34 44.64
CA ARG A 229 59.15 -14.91 46.04
C ARG A 229 60.50 -14.20 46.18
N SER A 230 60.51 -12.98 46.69
CA SER A 230 61.41 -12.52 47.76
C SER A 230 61.10 -11.06 48.11
N ASP A 231 60.57 -10.90 49.31
CA ASP A 231 61.02 -10.01 50.40
C ASP A 231 61.71 -8.68 50.06
N SER A 232 61.14 -7.58 50.55
CA SER A 232 61.73 -6.85 51.70
C SER A 232 60.79 -5.71 52.12
N ASP A 233 60.55 -5.66 53.42
CA ASP A 233 59.95 -4.54 54.15
C ASP A 233 60.85 -3.30 54.05
N ASN A 234 60.28 -2.13 53.73
CA ASN A 234 60.36 -0.95 54.58
C ASN A 234 59.41 0.18 54.11
N ASP A 235 58.91 0.93 55.09
CA ASP A 235 58.38 2.29 55.02
C ASP A 235 56.94 2.57 54.51
N GLY A 236 56.16 3.21 55.39
CA GLY A 236 55.16 4.21 55.01
C GLY A 236 53.71 3.75 54.96
N ASP A 237 53.06 3.63 56.11
CA ASP A 237 51.61 3.39 56.23
C ASP A 237 50.72 4.56 55.74
N GLY A 238 51.31 5.59 55.10
CA GLY A 238 50.61 6.73 54.49
C GLY A 238 50.33 6.58 52.98
N ASP A 239 51.08 5.76 52.24
CA ASP A 239 51.01 5.71 50.78
C ASP A 239 49.91 4.75 50.26
N LYS A 240 49.63 3.68 51.03
CA LYS A 240 48.55 2.73 50.71
C LYS A 240 47.15 3.37 50.80
N GLY A 241 46.98 4.35 51.69
CA GLY A 241 45.73 5.11 51.82
C GLY A 241 45.49 6.03 50.61
N SER A 242 46.53 6.77 50.20
CA SER A 242 46.50 7.64 49.02
C SER A 242 46.24 6.85 47.73
N SER A 243 46.99 5.76 47.52
CA SER A 243 46.83 4.88 46.35
C SER A 243 45.44 4.24 46.26
N ARG A 244 44.86 3.86 47.40
CA ARG A 244 43.50 3.29 47.46
C ARG A 244 42.41 4.36 47.25
N LEU A 245 42.64 5.59 47.67
CA LEU A 245 41.75 6.73 47.38
C LEU A 245 41.78 7.09 45.88
N TRP A 246 42.96 7.17 45.27
CA TRP A 246 43.11 7.44 43.83
C TRP A 246 42.44 6.36 42.97
N THR A 247 42.60 5.08 43.33
CA THR A 247 41.91 3.98 42.66
C THR A 247 40.39 4.12 42.71
N LYS A 248 39.83 4.55 43.86
CA LYS A 248 38.39 4.81 43.98
C LYS A 248 37.94 6.02 43.18
N VAL A 249 38.74 7.09 43.10
CA VAL A 249 38.44 8.28 42.28
C VAL A 249 38.38 7.92 40.81
N LEU A 250 39.36 7.17 40.29
CA LEU A 250 39.36 6.69 38.90
C LEU A 250 38.18 5.76 38.61
N GLN A 251 37.79 4.92 39.58
CA GLN A 251 36.62 4.07 39.45
C GLN A 251 35.32 4.89 39.40
N LEU A 252 35.19 5.94 40.23
CA LEU A 252 34.05 6.85 40.21
C LEU A 252 34.00 7.66 38.91
N GLU A 253 35.13 8.15 38.42
CA GLU A 253 35.23 8.85 37.14
C GLU A 253 34.79 7.95 35.97
N SER A 254 35.23 6.69 35.97
CA SER A 254 34.79 5.68 35.01
C SER A 254 33.27 5.44 35.09
N ILE A 255 32.70 5.37 36.30
CA ILE A 255 31.24 5.22 36.50
C ILE A 255 30.50 6.47 36.01
N ILE A 256 30.96 7.67 36.32
CA ILE A 256 30.34 8.93 35.86
C ILE A 256 30.35 9.01 34.33
N MET A 257 31.49 8.71 33.71
CA MET A 257 31.62 8.70 32.25
C MET A 257 30.70 7.67 31.58
N THR A 258 30.58 6.47 32.16
CA THR A 258 29.80 5.37 31.57
C THR A 258 28.30 5.50 31.80
N TYR A 259 27.88 5.90 33.01
CA TYR A 259 26.47 5.90 33.40
C TYR A 259 25.80 7.27 33.33
N VAL A 260 26.56 8.37 33.24
CA VAL A 260 26.00 9.72 33.21
C VAL A 260 26.33 10.44 31.91
N GLU A 261 27.61 10.62 31.58
CA GLU A 261 27.98 11.47 30.42
C GLU A 261 27.70 10.81 29.07
N LYS A 262 28.03 9.52 28.89
CA LYS A 262 27.71 8.82 27.64
C LYS A 262 26.20 8.77 27.34
N PRO A 263 25.32 8.38 28.29
CA PRO A 263 23.88 8.45 28.05
C PRO A 263 23.38 9.87 27.80
N ARG A 264 23.88 10.86 28.55
CA ARG A 264 23.49 12.27 28.36
C ARG A 264 23.88 12.81 26.98
N ALA A 265 25.08 12.49 26.50
CA ALA A 265 25.51 12.86 25.16
C ALA A 265 24.63 12.19 24.08
N GLN A 266 24.29 10.91 24.27
CA GLN A 266 23.44 10.16 23.34
C GLN A 266 22.00 10.70 23.31
N VAL A 267 21.45 11.07 24.47
CA VAL A 267 20.14 11.74 24.57
C VAL A 267 20.17 13.11 23.89
N ASN A 268 21.23 13.91 24.12
CA ASN A 268 21.36 15.22 23.46
C ASN A 268 21.42 15.11 21.93
N VAL A 269 22.16 14.12 21.40
CA VAL A 269 22.19 13.85 19.95
C VAL A 269 20.80 13.48 19.44
N GLY A 270 20.09 12.57 20.13
CA GLY A 270 18.73 12.19 19.75
C GLY A 270 17.72 13.34 19.81
N VAL A 271 17.84 14.23 20.80
CA VAL A 271 17.01 15.44 20.89
C VAL A 271 17.25 16.37 19.70
N GLU A 272 18.50 16.55 19.29
CA GLU A 272 18.83 17.43 18.18
C GLU A 272 18.41 16.84 16.83
N GLU A 273 18.56 15.53 16.63
CA GLU A 273 18.00 14.82 15.48
C GLU A 273 16.48 15.00 15.42
N LEU A 274 15.77 14.78 16.53
CA LEU A 274 14.31 14.98 16.60
C LEU A 274 13.90 16.43 16.33
N ARG A 275 14.67 17.43 16.78
CA ARG A 275 14.42 18.84 16.47
C ARG A 275 14.60 19.14 14.98
N THR A 276 15.65 18.60 14.35
CA THR A 276 15.86 18.75 12.90
C THR A 276 14.76 18.06 12.09
N GLU A 277 14.30 16.89 12.52
CA GLU A 277 13.17 16.21 11.86
C GLU A 277 11.86 17.00 12.05
N ASN A 278 11.61 17.54 13.24
CA ASN A 278 10.40 18.32 13.51
C ASN A 278 10.36 19.62 12.68
N THR A 279 11.50 20.28 12.52
CA THR A 279 11.61 21.49 11.66
C THR A 279 11.39 21.15 10.20
N GLN A 280 12.02 20.09 9.67
CA GLN A 280 11.79 19.63 8.30
C GLN A 280 10.33 19.21 8.06
N LEU A 281 9.69 18.55 9.02
CA LEU A 281 8.27 18.19 8.92
C LEU A 281 7.38 19.44 8.88
N ARG A 282 7.65 20.44 9.72
CA ARG A 282 6.92 21.72 9.70
C ARG A 282 7.05 22.45 8.36
N GLU A 283 8.26 22.48 7.78
CA GLU A 283 8.48 23.07 6.45
C GLU A 283 7.73 22.33 5.35
N ARG A 284 7.74 20.99 5.40
CA ARG A 284 6.98 20.17 4.44
C ARG A 284 5.47 20.37 4.57
N VAL A 285 4.96 20.50 5.80
CA VAL A 285 3.55 20.80 6.05
C VAL A 285 3.19 22.16 5.45
N ALA A 286 3.97 23.21 5.73
CA ALA A 286 3.73 24.54 5.18
C ALA A 286 3.76 24.56 3.63
N CYS A 287 4.70 23.85 3.02
CA CYS A 287 4.79 23.70 1.56
C CYS A 287 3.58 22.95 0.97
N LEU A 288 3.07 21.92 1.67
CA LEU A 288 1.88 21.20 1.25
C LEU A 288 0.62 22.07 1.38
N GLU A 289 0.50 22.85 2.45
CA GLU A 289 -0.61 23.79 2.66
C GLU A 289 -0.66 24.85 1.53
N ASP A 290 0.49 25.44 1.15
CA ASP A 290 0.59 26.38 0.04
C ASP A 290 0.19 25.75 -1.31
N LYS A 291 0.63 24.51 -1.55
CA LYS A 291 0.26 23.76 -2.74
C LYS A 291 -1.24 23.44 -2.79
N VAL A 292 -1.85 23.10 -1.65
CA VAL A 292 -3.29 22.87 -1.55
C VAL A 292 -4.07 24.14 -1.85
N LEU A 293 -3.66 25.28 -1.27
CA LEU A 293 -4.28 26.58 -1.55
C LEU A 293 -4.19 26.94 -3.04
N THR A 294 -3.02 26.73 -3.65
CA THR A 294 -2.81 26.98 -5.09
C THR A 294 -3.73 26.10 -5.95
N LEU A 295 -3.91 24.83 -5.60
CA LEU A 295 -4.79 23.91 -6.33
C LEU A 295 -6.27 24.27 -6.14
N GLN A 296 -6.66 24.70 -4.94
CA GLN A 296 -8.03 25.18 -4.67
C GLN A 296 -8.35 26.40 -5.53
N ASN A 297 -7.47 27.41 -5.57
CA ASN A 297 -7.66 28.60 -6.41
C ASN A 297 -7.81 28.25 -7.91
N LYS A 298 -7.01 27.29 -8.39
CA LYS A 298 -7.10 26.81 -9.78
C LYS A 298 -8.40 26.06 -10.06
N ASN A 299 -8.88 25.26 -9.11
CA ASN A 299 -10.17 24.58 -9.25
C ASN A 299 -11.33 25.59 -9.29
N GLU A 300 -11.32 26.58 -8.40
CA GLU A 300 -12.33 27.66 -8.42
C GLU A 300 -12.29 28.47 -9.72
N GLU A 301 -11.10 28.64 -10.33
CA GLU A 301 -10.95 29.26 -11.64
C GLU A 301 -11.55 28.40 -12.76
N LEU A 302 -11.23 27.12 -12.78
CA LEU A 302 -11.79 26.18 -13.76
C LEU A 302 -13.32 26.06 -13.62
N GLU A 303 -13.85 26.07 -12.40
CA GLU A 303 -15.31 26.06 -12.18
C GLU A 303 -15.98 27.32 -12.72
N ARG A 304 -15.37 28.49 -12.54
CA ARG A 304 -15.83 29.74 -13.14
C ARG A 304 -15.80 29.70 -14.66
N ASP A 305 -14.71 29.21 -15.25
CA ASP A 305 -14.58 29.10 -16.70
C ASP A 305 -15.60 28.12 -17.31
N MET A 306 -15.83 26.98 -16.65
CA MET A 306 -16.86 26.02 -17.07
C MET A 306 -18.25 26.67 -17.05
N ALA A 307 -18.61 27.40 -15.99
CA ALA A 307 -19.89 28.09 -15.92
C ALA A 307 -20.07 29.14 -17.04
N ILE A 308 -19.00 29.87 -17.39
CA ILE A 308 -19.01 30.82 -18.51
C ILE A 308 -19.24 30.09 -19.84
N LEU A 309 -18.53 28.97 -20.07
CA LEU A 309 -18.67 28.18 -21.29
C LEU A 309 -20.06 27.54 -21.43
N GLU A 310 -20.61 27.02 -20.34
CA GLU A 310 -21.97 26.46 -20.32
C GLU A 310 -23.01 27.53 -20.67
N GLN A 311 -22.88 28.74 -20.09
CA GLN A 311 -23.79 29.85 -20.39
C GLN A 311 -23.65 30.32 -21.85
N ALA A 312 -22.42 30.40 -22.38
CA ALA A 312 -22.17 30.76 -23.77
C ALA A 312 -22.73 29.72 -24.74
N ASN A 313 -22.57 28.43 -24.45
CA ASN A 313 -23.10 27.38 -25.31
C ASN A 313 -24.63 27.37 -25.29
N LYS A 314 -25.26 27.55 -24.11
CA LYS A 314 -26.71 27.69 -24.03
C LYS A 314 -27.24 28.87 -24.85
N GLY A 315 -26.57 30.03 -24.79
CA GLY A 315 -26.95 31.19 -25.59
C GLY A 315 -26.80 30.93 -27.10
N ARG A 316 -25.78 30.19 -27.51
CA ARG A 316 -25.60 29.79 -28.92
C ARG A 316 -26.69 28.82 -29.38
N ASP A 317 -27.03 27.83 -28.56
CA ASP A 317 -28.09 26.87 -28.87
C ASP A 317 -29.46 27.58 -28.98
N GLU A 318 -29.75 28.54 -28.09
CA GLU A 318 -30.96 29.39 -28.19
C GLU A 318 -30.97 30.24 -29.47
N GLU A 319 -29.82 30.80 -29.88
CA GLU A 319 -29.71 31.56 -31.12
C GLU A 319 -29.92 30.67 -32.35
N GLU A 320 -29.32 29.48 -32.38
CA GLU A 320 -29.51 28.48 -33.45
C GLU A 320 -30.98 28.04 -33.54
N ASP A 321 -31.66 27.79 -32.40
CA ASP A 321 -33.08 27.45 -32.36
C ASP A 321 -33.95 28.58 -32.93
N THR A 322 -33.68 29.84 -32.58
CA THR A 322 -34.44 30.98 -33.15
C THR A 322 -34.27 31.10 -34.66
N GLN A 323 -33.06 30.85 -35.18
CA GLN A 323 -32.81 30.86 -36.62
C GLN A 323 -33.52 29.69 -37.32
N LEU A 324 -33.51 28.49 -36.73
CA LEU A 324 -34.22 27.32 -37.26
C LEU A 324 -35.73 27.53 -37.31
N ILE A 325 -36.32 28.18 -36.30
CA ILE A 325 -37.74 28.56 -36.31
C ILE A 325 -38.02 29.51 -37.47
N SER A 326 -37.24 30.59 -37.63
CA SER A 326 -37.41 31.53 -38.75
C SER A 326 -37.31 30.86 -40.11
N ILE A 327 -36.34 29.95 -40.30
CA ILE A 327 -36.19 29.20 -41.55
C ILE A 327 -37.38 28.27 -41.78
N SER A 328 -37.90 27.63 -40.73
CA SER A 328 -39.07 26.75 -40.83
C SER A 328 -40.32 27.53 -41.23
N GLU A 329 -40.54 28.72 -40.66
CA GLU A 329 -41.62 29.63 -41.05
C GLU A 329 -41.50 30.07 -42.53
N ASP A 330 -40.28 30.40 -42.97
CA ASP A 330 -40.01 30.73 -44.38
C ASP A 330 -40.31 29.55 -45.30
N ILE A 331 -39.92 28.33 -44.91
CA ILE A 331 -40.20 27.10 -45.66
C ILE A 331 -41.70 26.83 -45.73
N GLU A 332 -42.45 26.97 -44.64
CA GLU A 332 -43.90 26.80 -44.62
C GLU A 332 -44.62 27.82 -45.50
N SER A 333 -44.17 29.08 -45.47
CA SER A 333 -44.64 30.14 -46.35
C SER A 333 -44.36 29.80 -47.82
N LEU A 334 -43.15 29.31 -48.13
CA LEU A 334 -42.78 28.91 -49.48
C LEU A 334 -43.58 27.68 -49.95
N ALA A 335 -43.76 26.69 -49.08
CA ALA A 335 -44.55 25.49 -49.36
C ALA A 335 -46.01 25.84 -49.64
N SER A 336 -46.60 26.75 -48.84
CA SER A 336 -47.95 27.26 -49.07
C SER A 336 -48.07 27.97 -50.43
N ARG A 337 -47.05 28.73 -50.82
CA ARG A 337 -46.99 29.38 -52.14
C ARG A 337 -46.82 28.38 -53.28
N VAL A 338 -46.01 27.34 -53.10
CA VAL A 338 -45.81 26.28 -54.10
C VAL A 338 -47.09 25.45 -54.28
N ASP A 339 -47.71 25.00 -53.19
CA ASP A 339 -49.00 24.29 -53.18
C ASP A 339 -50.09 25.14 -53.86
N TRP A 340 -50.09 26.46 -53.64
CA TRP A 340 -50.97 27.39 -54.35
C TRP A 340 -50.71 27.48 -55.87
N ILE A 341 -49.44 27.43 -56.30
CA ILE A 341 -49.07 27.40 -57.72
C ILE A 341 -49.40 26.04 -58.36
N GLU A 342 -49.16 24.93 -57.64
CA GLU A 342 -49.45 23.57 -58.11
C GLU A 342 -50.96 23.30 -58.25
N ARG A 343 -51.78 23.85 -57.35
CA ARG A 343 -53.24 23.91 -57.50
C ARG A 343 -53.69 24.84 -58.63
N GLY A 344 -52.77 25.62 -59.21
CA GLY A 344 -52.96 26.60 -60.25
C GLY A 344 -53.40 26.01 -61.60
N LYS A 345 -54.65 25.58 -61.65
CA LYS A 345 -55.56 25.57 -62.81
C LYS A 345 -56.99 25.16 -62.46
N ASP A 346 -57.18 24.43 -61.35
CA ASP A 346 -58.47 23.79 -61.00
C ASP A 346 -59.08 24.30 -59.67
N ASP A 347 -58.48 25.31 -59.02
CA ASP A 347 -58.95 25.81 -57.71
C ASP A 347 -59.88 27.04 -57.87
N GLU A 348 -61.19 26.84 -57.68
CA GLU A 348 -62.22 27.89 -57.74
C GLU A 348 -61.96 29.01 -56.70
N ALA A 349 -61.26 28.69 -55.60
CA ALA A 349 -60.85 29.65 -54.58
C ALA A 349 -59.77 30.64 -55.08
N PHE A 350 -58.95 30.26 -56.06
CA PHE A 350 -57.98 31.14 -56.72
C PHE A 350 -58.68 32.26 -57.49
N ALA A 351 -59.73 31.92 -58.24
CA ALA A 351 -60.52 32.88 -58.99
C ALA A 351 -61.22 33.89 -58.06
N ASP A 352 -61.75 33.42 -56.92
CA ASP A 352 -62.50 34.28 -56.00
C ASP A 352 -61.62 35.20 -55.15
N LYS A 353 -60.42 34.76 -54.75
CA LYS A 353 -59.48 35.64 -54.05
C LYS A 353 -58.84 36.68 -54.97
N ILE A 354 -58.56 36.34 -56.23
CA ILE A 354 -58.12 37.33 -57.24
C ILE A 354 -59.23 38.34 -57.51
N LYS A 355 -60.48 37.90 -57.66
CA LYS A 355 -61.62 38.82 -57.75
C LYS A 355 -61.69 39.73 -56.54
N GLY A 356 -61.53 39.20 -55.33
CA GLY A 356 -61.54 39.98 -54.07
C GLY A 356 -60.44 41.04 -54.01
N VAL A 357 -59.18 40.66 -54.26
CA VAL A 357 -58.05 41.61 -54.26
C VAL A 357 -58.20 42.67 -55.35
N ILE A 358 -58.66 42.29 -56.55
CA ILE A 358 -58.96 43.24 -57.63
C ILE A 358 -60.13 44.17 -57.24
N PHE A 359 -61.15 43.65 -56.54
CA PHE A 359 -62.27 44.46 -56.06
C PHE A 359 -61.83 45.46 -55.01
N ASP A 360 -60.99 45.05 -54.05
CA ASP A 360 -60.48 45.94 -53.00
C ASP A 360 -59.54 47.00 -53.57
N GLU A 361 -58.68 46.64 -54.54
CA GLU A 361 -57.81 47.58 -55.27
C GLU A 361 -58.63 48.56 -56.15
N LEU A 362 -59.72 48.11 -56.77
CA LEU A 362 -60.63 48.98 -57.53
C LEU A 362 -61.46 49.87 -56.61
N ALA A 363 -61.96 49.34 -55.49
CA ALA A 363 -62.71 50.10 -54.50
C ALA A 363 -61.86 51.19 -53.85
N THR A 364 -60.60 50.90 -53.53
CA THR A 364 -59.65 51.90 -53.03
C THR A 364 -59.30 52.96 -54.07
N ARG A 365 -59.16 52.60 -55.36
CA ARG A 365 -58.96 53.59 -56.45
C ARG A 365 -60.19 54.44 -56.74
N VAL A 366 -61.40 53.91 -56.58
CA VAL A 366 -62.65 54.66 -56.76
C VAL A 366 -62.96 55.54 -55.54
N ALA A 367 -62.60 55.10 -54.33
CA ALA A 367 -62.77 55.89 -53.11
C ALA A 367 -61.68 56.95 -52.89
N GLY A 368 -60.51 56.80 -53.52
CA GLY A 368 -59.39 57.75 -53.48
C GLY A 368 -59.32 58.72 -54.67
N GLY A 369 -60.33 58.73 -55.54
CA GLY A 369 -60.47 59.63 -56.69
C GLY A 369 -61.33 60.85 -56.42
#